data_AF-A0AA41L249-F1
#
_entry.id   AF-A0AA41L249-F1
#
_cell.length_a   1.000
_cell.length_b   1.000
_cell.length_c   1.000
_cell.angle_alpha   90.00
_cell.angle_beta   90.00
_cell.angle_gamma   90.00
#
_symmetry.space_group_name_H-M   'P 1'
#
loop_
_entity.id
_entity.type
_entity.pdbx_description
1 polymer ?
#
loop_
_entity_poly.entity_id
_entity_poly.type
_entity_poly.pdbx_seq_one_letter_code
_entity_poly.pdbx_strand_id
1 'polypeptide(L)'
;AAGSLNNDGGQIATLKDSGASIVIASQSMSNQGGSVLASGDATLAVAGAVNNARGTIQAQRDLQLTAGGALNNASGVIEAVTAASSLTLLASTIDNSAGRVVNVGTGAATVN
;
A
#
# COMPACT_ATOMS: atom_id res chain seq x y z
N ALA A 1 12.97 -0.18 17.98
CA ALA A 1 12.45 0.49 16.77
C ALA A 1 12.06 -0.57 15.77
N ALA A 2 10.93 -0.43 15.06
CA ALA A 2 10.64 -1.32 13.94
C ALA A 2 11.76 -1.18 12.89
N GLY A 3 12.20 -2.28 12.28
CA GLY A 3 13.28 -2.25 11.28
C GLY A 3 12.81 -1.72 9.93
N SER A 4 13.67 -1.87 8.92
CA SER A 4 13.26 -1.76 7.52
C SER A 4 12.56 -3.05 7.09
N LEU A 5 11.44 -2.93 6.39
CA LEU A 5 10.78 -4.06 5.74
C LEU A 5 11.25 -4.16 4.28
N ASN A 6 11.76 -5.32 3.89
CA ASN A 6 12.08 -5.62 2.49
C ASN A 6 11.17 -6.76 2.00
N ASN A 7 10.34 -6.46 1.02
CA ASN A 7 9.49 -7.38 0.29
C ASN A 7 9.77 -7.31 -1.23
N ASP A 8 10.98 -6.93 -1.63
CA ASP A 8 11.36 -6.82 -3.04
C ASP A 8 11.29 -8.19 -3.72
N GLY A 9 10.54 -8.28 -4.82
CA GLY A 9 10.24 -9.55 -5.51
C GLY A 9 9.49 -10.59 -4.67
N GLY A 10 9.11 -10.24 -3.44
CA GLY A 10 8.45 -11.12 -2.47
C GLY A 10 6.93 -10.98 -2.49
N GLN A 11 6.29 -11.73 -1.60
CA GLN A 11 4.86 -11.67 -1.37
C GLN A 11 4.55 -11.68 0.13
N ILE A 12 3.77 -10.70 0.57
CA ILE A 12 3.07 -10.68 1.86
C ILE A 12 1.59 -10.70 1.53
N ALA A 13 0.89 -11.76 1.89
CA ALA A 13 -0.52 -11.89 1.54
C ALA A 13 -1.30 -12.55 2.67
N THR A 14 -2.58 -12.20 2.77
CA THR A 14 -3.56 -13.05 3.45
C THR A 14 -4.25 -13.95 2.44
N LEU A 15 -4.83 -15.06 2.91
CA LEU A 15 -5.55 -15.96 2.03
C LEU A 15 -6.71 -15.22 1.37
N LYS A 16 -6.89 -15.45 0.07
CA LYS A 16 -8.00 -14.86 -0.69
C LYS A 16 -9.34 -15.20 -0.04
N ASP A 17 -10.22 -14.22 0.02
CA ASP A 17 -11.56 -14.32 0.60
C ASP A 17 -11.59 -14.65 2.11
N SER A 18 -10.45 -14.56 2.81
CA SER A 18 -10.39 -14.75 4.27
C SER A 18 -10.90 -13.55 5.07
N GLY A 19 -11.01 -12.38 4.45
CA GLY A 19 -11.29 -11.12 5.14
C GLY A 19 -10.18 -10.64 6.08
N ALA A 20 -9.05 -11.36 6.12
CA ALA A 20 -7.95 -11.04 7.03
C ALA A 20 -7.16 -9.82 6.55
N SER A 21 -6.92 -8.90 7.49
CA SER A 21 -6.21 -7.64 7.25
C SER A 21 -4.69 -7.77 7.41
N ILE A 22 -3.96 -6.87 6.76
CA ILE A 22 -2.51 -6.70 6.93
C ILE A 22 -2.24 -5.41 7.67
N VAL A 23 -1.39 -5.47 8.70
CA VAL A 23 -0.87 -4.29 9.40
C VAL A 23 0.66 -4.32 9.33
N ILE A 24 1.24 -3.27 8.76
CA ILE A 24 2.70 -3.10 8.64
C ILE A 24 3.09 -1.82 9.37
N ALA A 25 4.02 -1.94 10.32
CA ALA A 25 4.69 -0.82 10.97
C ALA A 25 6.21 -0.96 10.79
N SER A 26 6.87 0.03 10.19
CA SER A 26 8.31 -0.02 9.89
C SER A 26 8.95 1.37 9.85
N GLN A 27 10.28 1.43 9.88
CA GLN A 27 11.00 2.70 9.66
C GLN A 27 11.12 3.03 8.18
N SER A 28 11.26 2.02 7.32
CA SER A 28 11.19 2.16 5.87
C SER A 28 10.67 0.87 5.27
N MET A 29 10.11 0.97 4.07
CA MET A 29 9.54 -0.19 3.38
C MET A 29 9.95 -0.20 1.90
N SER A 30 10.41 -1.36 1.44
CA SER A 30 10.63 -1.64 0.02
C SER A 30 9.75 -2.82 -0.40
N ASN A 31 9.03 -2.66 -1.50
CA ASN A 31 8.13 -3.61 -2.14
C ASN A 31 8.36 -3.61 -3.66
N GLN A 32 9.59 -3.39 -4.10
CA GLN A 32 9.92 -3.25 -5.52
C GLN A 32 9.72 -4.57 -6.25
N GLY A 33 8.86 -4.58 -7.28
CA GLY A 33 8.49 -5.84 -7.94
C GLY A 33 7.80 -6.87 -7.04
N GLY A 34 7.48 -6.49 -5.79
CA GLY A 34 6.86 -7.35 -4.80
C GLY A 34 5.35 -7.13 -4.71
N SER A 35 4.70 -7.93 -3.85
CA SER A 35 3.26 -7.87 -3.62
C SER A 35 2.90 -7.81 -2.14
N VAL A 36 2.01 -6.89 -1.78
CA VAL A 36 1.28 -6.86 -0.50
C VAL A 36 -0.21 -6.98 -0.80
N LEU A 37 -0.83 -8.10 -0.43
CA LEU A 37 -2.21 -8.44 -0.83
C LEU A 37 -3.06 -8.79 0.40
N ALA A 38 -3.91 -7.86 0.84
CA ALA A 38 -4.85 -8.09 1.94
C ALA A 38 -6.23 -8.47 1.42
N SER A 39 -6.77 -9.61 1.86
CA SER A 39 -8.19 -9.96 1.68
C SER A 39 -9.13 -9.12 2.57
N GLY A 40 -8.59 -8.52 3.62
CA GLY A 40 -9.28 -7.52 4.44
C GLY A 40 -8.81 -6.10 4.11
N ASP A 41 -8.53 -5.35 5.18
CA ASP A 41 -7.97 -4.01 5.10
C ASP A 41 -6.44 -4.09 5.02
N ALA A 42 -5.81 -3.06 4.49
CA ALA A 42 -4.36 -2.88 4.59
C ALA A 42 -4.05 -1.56 5.31
N THR A 43 -3.29 -1.63 6.39
CA THR A 43 -2.78 -0.46 7.12
C THR A 43 -1.26 -0.49 7.15
N LEU A 44 -0.64 0.45 6.45
CA LEU A 44 0.80 0.61 6.34
C LEU A 44 1.20 1.93 7.01
N ALA A 45 1.84 1.85 8.18
CA ALA A 45 2.37 3.00 8.92
C ALA A 45 3.90 2.97 8.88
N VAL A 46 4.48 3.71 7.93
CA VAL A 46 5.92 3.74 7.68
C VAL A 46 6.48 5.10 8.06
N ALA A 47 7.43 5.13 9.01
CA ALA A 47 7.97 6.39 9.52
C ALA A 47 8.80 7.17 8.48
N GLY A 48 9.38 6.46 7.52
CA GLY A 48 10.21 7.02 6.46
C GLY A 48 9.62 6.77 5.07
N ALA A 49 10.51 6.48 4.12
CA ALA A 49 10.13 6.28 2.72
C ALA A 49 9.48 4.91 2.47
N VAL A 50 8.59 4.88 1.48
CA VAL A 50 7.97 3.67 0.93
C VAL A 50 8.30 3.58 -0.55
N ASN A 51 8.90 2.46 -0.97
CA ASN A 51 9.19 2.19 -2.37
C ASN A 51 8.34 1.02 -2.88
N ASN A 52 7.33 1.32 -3.68
CA ASN A 52 6.45 0.40 -4.38
C ASN A 52 6.71 0.39 -5.90
N ALA A 53 7.90 0.77 -6.36
CA ALA A 53 8.20 0.82 -7.79
C ALA A 53 8.08 -0.55 -8.45
N ARG A 54 7.26 -0.66 -9.51
CA ARG A 54 6.88 -1.94 -10.16
C ARG A 54 6.25 -2.96 -9.20
N GLY A 55 5.88 -2.55 -8.00
CA GLY A 55 5.26 -3.39 -6.97
C GLY A 55 3.74 -3.26 -6.96
N THR A 56 3.11 -4.07 -6.13
CA THR A 56 1.66 -4.03 -5.88
C THR A 56 1.38 -3.95 -4.39
N ILE A 57 0.52 -3.01 -3.99
CA ILE A 57 -0.12 -2.96 -2.67
C ILE A 57 -1.62 -2.93 -2.92
N GLN A 58 -2.33 -3.97 -2.47
CA GLN A 58 -3.76 -4.10 -2.68
C GLN A 58 -4.47 -4.49 -1.38
N ALA A 59 -5.58 -3.82 -1.10
CA ALA A 59 -6.55 -4.25 -0.11
C ALA A 59 -7.87 -4.58 -0.81
N GLN A 60 -8.49 -5.70 -0.44
CA GLN A 60 -9.86 -5.98 -0.87
C GLN A 60 -10.83 -4.99 -0.24
N ARG A 61 -10.57 -4.48 0.96
CA ARG A 61 -11.37 -3.45 1.65
C ARG A 61 -10.61 -2.13 1.73
N ASP A 62 -10.54 -1.50 2.90
CA ASP A 62 -9.91 -0.18 3.05
C ASP A 62 -8.39 -0.27 2.95
N LEU A 63 -7.79 0.73 2.29
CA LEU A 63 -6.33 0.88 2.20
C LEU A 63 -5.90 2.21 2.82
N GLN A 64 -5.10 2.13 3.88
CA GLN A 64 -4.42 3.27 4.48
C GLN A 64 -2.91 3.07 4.40
N LEU A 65 -2.23 4.01 3.73
CA LEU A 65 -0.77 4.06 3.66
C LEU A 65 -0.31 5.45 4.10
N THR A 66 0.42 5.49 5.20
CA THR A 66 1.10 6.69 5.71
C THR A 66 2.60 6.46 5.61
N ALA A 67 3.27 7.30 4.81
CA ALA A 67 4.72 7.38 4.72
C ALA A 67 5.17 8.72 5.33
N GLY A 68 6.03 8.69 6.34
CA GLY A 68 6.63 9.93 6.86
C GLY A 68 7.63 10.55 5.88
N GLY A 69 8.08 9.81 4.87
CA GLY A 69 8.96 10.29 3.78
C GLY A 69 8.28 10.28 2.40
N ALA A 70 9.07 10.04 1.36
CA ALA A 70 8.57 9.90 0.00
C ALA A 70 7.88 8.56 -0.23
N LEU A 71 6.80 8.57 -1.01
CA LEU A 71 6.15 7.40 -1.57
C LEU A 71 6.49 7.30 -3.06
N ASN A 72 7.26 6.29 -3.44
CA ASN A 72 7.54 5.96 -4.83
C ASN A 72 6.61 4.83 -5.30
N ASN A 73 5.65 5.14 -6.16
CA ASN A 73 4.77 4.21 -6.86
C ASN A 73 5.03 4.20 -8.39
N ALA A 74 6.25 4.52 -8.83
CA ALA A 74 6.58 4.57 -10.25
C ALA A 74 6.41 3.20 -10.91
N SER A 75 5.60 3.14 -11.97
CA SER A 75 5.18 1.87 -12.61
C SER A 75 4.58 0.85 -11.64
N GLY A 76 4.14 1.27 -10.46
CA GLY A 76 3.57 0.44 -9.40
C GLY A 76 2.05 0.56 -9.32
N VAL A 77 1.47 -0.23 -8.42
CA VAL A 77 0.03 -0.35 -8.21
C VAL A 77 -0.31 -0.20 -6.73
N ILE A 78 -1.24 0.71 -6.41
CA ILE A 78 -1.83 0.86 -5.07
C ILE A 78 -3.36 0.91 -5.21
N GLU A 79 -4.06 -0.07 -4.64
CA GLU A 79 -5.50 -0.24 -4.90
C GLU A 79 -6.32 -0.71 -3.69
N ALA A 80 -7.50 -0.13 -3.55
CA ALA A 80 -8.59 -0.63 -2.72
C ALA A 80 -9.73 -1.09 -3.65
N VAL A 81 -10.15 -2.36 -3.59
CA VAL A 81 -10.85 -3.00 -4.72
C VAL A 81 -12.31 -3.44 -4.51
N THR A 82 -12.94 -3.22 -3.36
CA THR A 82 -14.40 -3.47 -3.20
C THR A 82 -15.25 -2.22 -3.34
N ALA A 83 -16.53 -2.40 -3.67
CA ALA A 83 -17.49 -1.31 -3.87
C ALA A 83 -17.67 -0.38 -2.65
N ALA A 84 -17.35 -0.84 -1.45
CA ALA A 84 -17.47 -0.06 -0.21
C ALA A 84 -16.12 0.49 0.30
N SER A 85 -15.01 0.26 -0.40
CA SER A 85 -13.69 0.65 0.10
C SER A 85 -13.44 2.15 0.07
N SER A 86 -12.54 2.57 0.95
CA SER A 86 -11.87 3.86 0.97
C SER A 86 -10.36 3.71 0.75
N LEU A 87 -9.71 4.79 0.34
CA LEU A 87 -8.28 4.85 0.12
C LEU A 87 -7.71 6.13 0.72
N THR A 88 -6.66 6.00 1.53
CA THR A 88 -5.92 7.14 2.07
C THR A 88 -4.43 6.92 1.85
N LEU A 89 -3.79 7.80 1.07
CA LEU A 89 -2.35 7.89 0.91
C LEU A 89 -1.87 9.23 1.47
N LEU A 90 -0.96 9.17 2.44
CA LEU A 90 -0.31 10.32 3.03
C LEU A 90 1.20 10.16 2.90
N ALA A 91 1.86 11.10 2.24
CA ALA A 91 3.31 11.11 2.14
C ALA A 91 3.86 12.54 2.11
N SER A 92 5.17 12.70 2.30
CA SER A 92 5.81 14.01 2.05
C SER A 92 5.82 14.36 0.56
N THR A 93 5.95 13.34 -0.29
CA THR A 93 5.85 13.43 -1.76
C THR A 93 5.34 12.11 -2.29
N ILE A 94 4.61 12.15 -3.41
CA ILE A 94 4.09 10.96 -4.08
C ILE A 94 4.55 10.99 -5.54
N ASP A 95 5.40 10.04 -5.93
CA ASP A 95 5.72 9.77 -7.32
C ASP A 95 4.84 8.62 -7.81
N ASN A 96 3.89 8.91 -8.69
CA ASN A 96 3.04 7.92 -9.35
C ASN A 96 3.32 7.87 -10.87
N SER A 97 4.55 8.18 -11.30
CA SER A 97 4.93 8.20 -12.72
C SER A 97 4.74 6.81 -13.36
N ALA A 98 3.93 6.75 -14.42
CA ALA A 98 3.51 5.49 -15.06
C ALA A 98 2.88 4.45 -14.10
N GLY A 99 2.53 4.85 -12.87
CA GLY A 99 1.88 4.01 -11.86
C GLY A 99 0.37 4.21 -11.82
N ARG A 100 -0.28 3.46 -10.93
CA ARG A 100 -1.72 3.53 -10.70
C ARG A 100 -2.04 3.60 -9.21
N VAL A 101 -2.93 4.51 -8.86
CA VAL A 101 -3.60 4.59 -7.55
C VAL A 101 -5.10 4.59 -7.79
N VAL A 102 -5.83 3.62 -7.24
CA VAL A 102 -7.29 3.53 -7.44
C VAL A 102 -8.03 3.09 -6.18
N ASN A 103 -9.11 3.80 -5.88
CA ASN A 103 -10.20 3.30 -5.06
C ASN A 103 -11.34 2.86 -5.98
N VAL A 104 -11.71 1.58 -5.98
CA VAL A 104 -12.89 1.07 -6.69
C VAL A 104 -14.17 1.42 -5.94
N GLY A 105 -14.07 1.57 -4.61
CA GLY A 105 -15.22 1.82 -3.75
C GLY A 105 -15.79 3.23 -3.84
N THR A 106 -16.99 3.40 -3.29
CA THR A 106 -17.67 4.69 -3.18
C THR A 106 -17.19 5.53 -2.00
N GLY A 107 -16.29 4.99 -1.17
CA GLY A 107 -15.67 5.71 -0.07
C GLY A 107 -14.71 6.81 -0.56
N ALA A 108 -14.29 7.67 0.37
CA ALA A 108 -13.35 8.73 0.04
C ALA A 108 -12.01 8.16 -0.48
N ALA A 109 -11.47 8.82 -1.50
CA ALA A 109 -10.09 8.64 -1.94
C ALA A 109 -9.32 9.93 -1.59
N THR A 110 -8.43 9.84 -0.61
CA THR A 110 -7.59 10.95 -0.15
C THR A 110 -6.15 10.68 -0.54
N VAL A 111 -5.52 11.63 -1.23
CA VAL A 111 -4.10 11.57 -1.64
C VAL A 111 -3.48 12.93 -1.30
N ASN A 112 -2.52 12.96 -0.38
CA ASN A 112 -1.84 14.17 0.09
C ASN A 112 -0.33 13.94 0.21
#